data_AF-A0AAP3A519-F1
#
_entry.id   AF-A0AAP3A519-F1
#
_cell.length_a   1.000
_cell.length_b   1.000
_cell.length_c   1.000
_cell.angle_alpha   90.00
_cell.angle_beta   90.00
_cell.angle_gamma   90.00
#
_symmetry.space_group_name_H-M   'P 1'
#
loop_
_entity.id
_entity.type
_entity.pdbx_description
1 polymer ?
#
loop_
_entity_poly.entity_id
_entity_poly.type
_entity_poly.pdbx_seq_one_letter_code
_entity_poly.pdbx_strand_id
1 'polypeptide(L)' 'EHSNYLSNYMGHLRQKLEQDPARPRHFITETGIGYRFML' A
#
# COMPACT_ATOMS: atom_id res chain seq x y z
N GLU A 1 -14.22 -5.04 -9.87
CA GLU A 1 -14.53 -4.22 -8.67
C GLU A 1 -13.62 -4.46 -7.44
N HIS A 2 -12.58 -5.31 -7.53
CA HIS A 2 -11.71 -5.63 -6.38
C HIS A 2 -10.59 -4.60 -6.11
N SER A 3 -10.23 -3.77 -7.10
CA SER A 3 -9.10 -2.82 -6.98
C SER A 3 -9.32 -1.71 -5.95
N ASN A 4 -10.56 -1.26 -5.79
CA ASN A 4 -10.91 -0.20 -4.82
C ASN A 4 -10.79 -0.71 -3.38
N TYR A 5 -11.15 -1.98 -3.14
CA TYR A 5 -11.04 -2.59 -1.82
C TYR A 5 -9.58 -2.75 -1.39
N LEU A 6 -8.72 -3.22 -2.32
CA LEU A 6 -7.30 -3.41 -2.07
C LEU A 6 -6.59 -2.09 -1.74
N SER A 7 -6.94 -1.02 -2.47
CA SER A 7 -6.33 0.31 -2.27
C SER A 7 -6.68 0.91 -0.91
N ASN A 8 -7.95 0.80 -0.49
CA ASN A 8 -8.37 1.25 0.84
C ASN A 8 -7.72 0.42 1.95
N TYR A 9 -7.66 -0.90 1.79
CA TYR A 9 -7.01 -1.78 2.77
C TYR A 9 -5.51 -1.48 2.90
N MET A 10 -4.83 -1.24 1.76
CA MET A 10 -3.42 -0.81 1.74
C MET A 10 -3.21 0.54 2.42
N GLY A 11 -4.16 1.47 2.29
CA GLY A 11 -4.14 2.74 3.03
C GLY A 11 -4.15 2.53 4.54
N HIS A 12 -5.04 1.66 5.05
CA HIS A 12 -5.09 1.32 6.48
C HIS A 12 -3.84 0.55 6.95
N LEU A 13 -3.29 -0.36 6.14
CA LEU A 13 -2.05 -1.07 6.46
C LEU A 13 -0.87 -0.11 6.58
N ARG A 14 -0.72 0.80 5.61
CA ARG A 14 0.34 1.83 5.62
C ARG A 14 0.26 2.70 6.87
N GLN A 15 -0.94 3.13 7.26
CA GLN A 15 -1.09 3.93 8.48
C GLN A 15 -0.68 3.22 9.77
N LYS A 16 -0.74 1.88 9.80
CA LYS A 16 -0.38 1.09 10.98
C LYS A 16 1.07 0.61 11.00
N LEU A 17 1.66 0.40 9.83
CA LEU A 17 2.95 -0.29 9.67
C LEU A 17 4.06 0.60 9.09
N GLU A 18 3.71 1.67 8.37
CA GLU A 18 4.69 2.66 7.89
C GLU A 18 4.86 3.77 8.92
N GLN A 19 6.09 4.29 9.03
CA GLN A 19 6.33 5.48 9.84
C GLN A 19 5.74 6.75 9.20
N ASP A 20 5.75 6.84 7.88
CA ASP A 20 5.14 7.92 7.11
C ASP A 20 4.21 7.34 6.03
N PRO A 21 2.89 7.44 6.19
CA PRO A 21 1.92 6.92 5.22
C PRO A 21 2.03 7.59 3.83
N ALA A 22 2.53 8.82 3.76
CA ALA A 22 2.72 9.55 2.51
C ALA A 22 3.99 9.12 1.76
N ARG A 23 4.92 8.45 2.45
CA ARG A 23 6.18 7.95 1.89
C ARG A 23 6.38 6.47 2.26
N PRO A 24 5.56 5.58 1.70
CA PRO A 24 5.62 4.17 2.05
C PRO A 24 6.96 3.56 1.62
N ARG A 25 7.62 2.83 2.52
CA ARG A 25 8.89 2.16 2.27
C ARG A 25 8.71 0.65 2.09
N HIS A 26 7.75 0.08 2.80
CA HIS A 26 7.48 -1.35 2.81
C HIS A 26 6.37 -1.71 1.82
N PHE A 27 5.31 -0.91 1.71
CA PHE A 27 4.21 -1.20 0.79
C PHE A 27 4.29 -0.29 -0.43
N ILE A 28 4.91 -0.73 -1.53
CA ILE A 28 5.08 0.05 -2.76
C ILE A 28 3.94 -0.23 -3.74
N THR A 29 3.41 0.82 -4.37
CA THR A 29 2.44 0.68 -5.46
C THR A 29 3.18 0.63 -6.79
N GLU A 30 3.08 -0.50 -7.50
CA GLU A 30 3.51 -0.63 -8.89
C GLU A 30 2.32 -0.44 -9.83
N THR A 31 2.31 0.69 -10.53
CA THR A 31 1.28 1.03 -11.51
C THR A 31 1.21 -0.03 -12.60
N GLY A 32 0.02 -0.61 -12.81
CA GLY A 32 -0.21 -1.65 -13.82
C GLY A 32 0.09 -3.08 -13.37
N ILE A 33 0.67 -3.28 -12.18
CA ILE A 33 0.97 -4.62 -11.62
C ILE A 33 0.24 -4.85 -10.30
N GLY A 34 0.30 -3.89 -9.36
CA GLY A 34 -0.33 -4.02 -8.05
C GLY A 34 0.50 -3.44 -6.91
N TYR A 35 0.62 -4.18 -5.82
CA TYR A 35 1.39 -3.77 -4.63
C TYR A 35 2.53 -4.73 -4.37
N ARG A 36 3.69 -4.19 -4.02
CA ARG A 36 4.88 -4.95 -3.63
C ARG A 36 5.20 -4.67 -2.17
N PHE A 37 5.50 -5.75 -1.44
CA PHE A 37 6.02 -5.67 -0.08
C PHE A 37 7.55 -5.74 -0.10
N MET A 38 8.20 -4.82 0.62
CA MET A 38 9.64 -4.76 0.82
C MET A 38 9.93 -4.71 2.33
N LEU A 39 10.88 -5.52 2.79
CA LEU A 39 11.34 -5.58 4.18
C LEU A 39 12.61 -4.75 4.35
#